data_AF-A0A382IYP1-F1
#
_entry.id   AF-A0A382IYP1-F1
#
_cell.length_a   1.000
_cell.length_b   1.000
_cell.length_c   1.000
_cell.angle_alpha   90.00
_cell.angle_beta   90.00
_cell.angle_gamma   90.00
#
_symmetry.space_group_name_H-M   'P 1'
#
loop_
_entity.id
_entity.type
_entity.pdbx_description
1 polymer ?
#
loop_
_entity_poly.entity_id
_entity_poly.type
_entity_poly.pdbx_seq_one_letter_code
_entity_poly.pdbx_strand_id
1 'polypeptide(L)' 'MLPIDYFLFLQIAFFLTITPGTPRVVIVTYAINYGLKRSVITAIGDVSANTLQMVLIAFGMGTLISVYPDILNYLRWVGI' A
#
# COMPACT_ATOMS: atom_id res chain seq x y z
N MET A 1 -25.43 -16.09 8.60
CA MET A 1 -25.17 -15.26 9.80
C MET A 1 -23.96 -14.42 9.47
N LEU A 2 -24.07 -13.09 9.49
CA LEU A 2 -22.89 -12.25 9.34
C LEU A 2 -21.94 -12.52 10.52
N PRO A 3 -20.61 -12.60 10.31
CA PRO A 3 -19.64 -12.78 11.38
C PRO A 3 -19.86 -11.76 12.49
N ILE A 4 -19.69 -12.14 13.76
CA ILE A 4 -19.88 -11.24 14.91
C ILE A 4 -19.00 -9.98 14.79
N ASP A 5 -17.83 -10.14 14.16
CA ASP A 5 -16.83 -9.08 13.93
C ASP A 5 -17.10 -8.24 12.67
N TYR A 6 -18.17 -8.52 11.90
CA TYR A 6 -18.44 -7.82 10.65
C TYR A 6 -18.64 -6.32 10.87
N PHE A 7 -19.33 -5.93 11.94
CA PHE A 7 -19.51 -4.52 12.31
C PHE A 7 -18.21 -3.87 12.80
N LEU A 8 -17.38 -4.61 13.54
CA LEU A 8 -16.08 -4.13 14.01
C LEU A 8 -15.13 -3.90 12.82
N PHE A 9 -15.08 -4.84 11.89
CA PHE A 9 -14.36 -4.73 10.63
C PHE A 9 -14.82 -3.53 9.81
N LEU A 10 -16.14 -3.35 9.66
CA LEU A 10 -16.71 -2.22 8.93
C LEU A 10 -16.28 -0.89 9.54
N GLN A 11 -16.31 -0.76 10.87
CA GLN A 11 -15.92 0.45 11.57
C GLN A 11 -14.43 0.77 11.39
N ILE A 12 -13.55 -0.23 11.53
CA ILE A 12 -12.10 -0.09 11.32
C ILE A 12 -11.81 0.29 9.86
N ALA A 13 -12.46 -0.36 8.89
CA ALA A 13 -12.32 -0.04 7.48
C ALA A 13 -12.80 1.39 7.16
N PHE A 14 -13.83 1.87 7.84
CA PHE A 14 -14.33 3.24 7.71
C PHE A 14 -13.30 4.27 8.19
N PHE A 15 -12.70 4.07 9.36
CA PHE A 15 -11.66 4.96 9.87
C PHE A 15 -10.37 4.93 9.02
N LEU A 16 -9.99 3.76 8.53
CA LEU A 16 -8.83 3.61 7.62
C LEU A 16 -9.03 4.29 6.27
N THR A 17 -10.26 4.34 5.76
CA THR A 17 -10.57 4.99 4.49
C THR A 17 -10.73 6.50 4.61
N ILE A 18 -11.18 6.99 5.78
CA ILE A 18 -11.23 8.43 6.09
C ILE A 18 -9.84 9.00 6.29
N THR A 19 -8.93 8.26 6.92
CA THR A 19 -7.56 8.72 7.15
C THR A 19 -6.81 8.68 5.81
N PRO A 20 -6.53 9.81 5.16
CA PRO A 20 -5.78 9.78 3.92
C PRO A 20 -4.39 9.23 4.23
N GLY A 21 -4.04 8.07 3.67
CA GLY A 21 -2.69 7.54 3.79
C GLY A 21 -1.66 8.48 3.17
N THR A 22 -0.38 8.26 3.44
CA THR A 22 0.76 9.07 2.95
C THR A 22 0.68 9.43 1.46
N PRO A 23 0.35 8.50 0.55
CA PRO A 23 0.21 8.83 -0.89
C PRO A 23 -0.97 9.75 -1.18
N ARG A 24 -2.10 9.57 -0.48
CA ARG A 24 -3.33 10.33 -0.69
C ARG A 24 -3.21 11.77 -0.19
N VAL A 25 -2.51 11.99 0.92
CA VAL A 25 -2.18 13.34 1.41
C VAL A 25 -1.30 14.10 0.42
N VAL A 26 -0.29 13.42 -0.15
CA VAL A 26 0.62 14.01 -1.15
C VAL A 26 -0.13 14.38 -2.43
N ILE A 27 -1.01 13.50 -2.92
CA ILE A 27 -1.82 13.77 -4.12
C ILE A 27 -2.80 14.93 -3.89
N VAL A 28 -3.47 14.98 -2.73
CA VAL A 28 -4.39 16.08 -2.38
C VAL A 28 -3.65 17.41 -2.21
N THR A 29 -2.50 17.44 -1.56
CA THR A 29 -1.68 18.66 -1.44
C THR A 29 -1.12 19.11 -2.79
N TYR A 30 -0.76 18.19 -3.69
CA TYR A 30 -0.37 18.53 -5.07
C TYR A 30 -1.55 19.05 -5.90
N ALA A 31 -2.75 18.46 -5.75
CA ALA A 31 -3.97 18.92 -6.42
C ALA A 31 -4.39 20.32 -6.00
N ILE A 32 -4.27 20.63 -4.70
CA ILE A 32 -4.58 21.95 -4.13
C ILE A 32 -3.56 23.01 -4.56
N ASN A 33 -2.25 22.69 -4.61
CA ASN A 33 -1.21 23.67 -4.92
C ASN A 33 -0.94 23.90 -6.42
N TYR A 34 -1.09 22.88 -7.27
CA TYR A 34 -0.69 22.95 -8.69
C TYR A 34 -1.83 22.71 -9.69
N GLY A 35 -3.05 22.48 -9.20
CA GLY A 35 -4.22 22.19 -10.02
C GLY A 35 -4.32 20.73 -10.49
N LEU A 36 -5.54 20.30 -10.79
CA LEU A 36 -5.92 18.93 -11.16
C LEU A 36 -5.03 18.28 -12.24
N LYS A 37 -4.53 19.06 -13.21
CA LYS A 37 -3.71 18.52 -14.32
C LYS A 37 -2.37 17.93 -13.87
N ARG A 38 -1.68 18.51 -12.88
CA ARG A 38 -0.39 17.97 -12.39
C ARG A 38 -0.60 16.83 -11.39
N SER A 39 -1.70 16.86 -10.63
CA SER A 39 -2.07 15.77 -9.72
C SER A 39 -2.35 14.45 -10.44
N VAL A 40 -2.87 14.48 -11.67
CA VAL A 40 -3.10 13.26 -12.47
C VAL A 40 -1.77 12.58 -12.83
N ILE A 41 -0.71 13.34 -13.12
CA ILE A 41 0.62 12.79 -13.41
C ILE A 41 1.20 12.12 -12.16
N THR A 42 1.05 12.74 -10.98
CA THR A 42 1.48 12.14 -9.71
C THR A 42 0.70 10.87 -9.38
N ALA A 43 -0.61 10.85 -9.60
CA ALA A 43 -1.44 9.67 -9.37
C ALA A 43 -1.10 8.51 -10.33
N ILE A 44 -0.86 8.82 -11.62
CA ILE A 44 -0.39 7.84 -12.59
C ILE A 44 1.01 7.32 -12.21
N GLY A 45 1.88 8.20 -11.72
CA GLY A 45 3.19 7.83 -11.18
C GLY A 45 3.09 6.85 -10.00
N ASP A 46 2.20 7.13 -9.05
CA ASP A 46 1.97 6.26 -7.88
C ASP A 46 1.44 4.87 -8.27
N VAL A 47 0.42 4.83 -9.15
CA VAL A 47 -0.15 3.57 -9.64
C VAL A 47 0.87 2.76 -10.44
N SER A 48 1.64 3.42 -11.31
CA SER A 48 2.65 2.73 -12.14
C SER A 48 3.82 2.20 -11.31
N ALA A 49 4.32 2.98 -10.34
CA ALA A 49 5.37 2.53 -9.42
C ALA A 49 4.91 1.33 -8.59
N ASN A 50 3.70 1.38 -8.03
CA ASN A 50 3.16 0.30 -7.23
C ASN A 50 2.88 -0.97 -8.06
N THR A 51 2.45 -0.80 -9.31
CA THR A 51 2.29 -1.92 -10.25
C THR A 51 3.63 -2.58 -10.57
N LEU A 52 4.67 -1.79 -10.86
CA LEU A 52 6.01 -2.30 -11.12
C LEU A 52 6.57 -3.04 -9.90
N GLN A 53 6.40 -2.47 -8.69
CA GLN A 53 6.80 -3.10 -7.45
C GLN A 53 6.12 -4.45 -7.26
N MET A 54 4.80 -4.53 -7.44
CA MET A 54 4.06 -5.79 -7.31
C MET A 54 4.53 -6.86 -8.31
N VAL A 55 4.81 -6.47 -9.56
CA VAL A 55 5.36 -7.38 -10.57
C VAL A 55 6.73 -7.90 -10.14
N LEU A 56 7.63 -7.01 -9.71
CA LEU A 56 8.97 -7.39 -9.24
C LEU A 56 8.91 -8.32 -8.02
N ILE A 57 8.00 -8.06 -7.08
CA ILE A 57 7.80 -8.91 -5.91
C ILE A 57 7.22 -10.28 -6.31
N ALA A 58 6.20 -10.31 -7.16
CA ALA A 58 5.54 -11.54 -7.58
C ALA A 58 6.50 -12.51 -8.30
N PHE A 59 7.40 -11.98 -9.13
CA PHE A 59 8.38 -12.80 -9.86
C PHE A 59 9.68 -13.04 -9.06
N GLY A 60 10.14 -12.06 -8.27
CA GLY A 60 11.45 -12.08 -7.64
C GLY A 60 11.47 -12.54 -6.18
N MET A 61 10.41 -12.28 -5.41
CA MET A 61 10.44 -12.54 -3.97
C MET A 61 10.30 -14.03 -3.64
N GLY A 62 9.54 -14.78 -4.46
CA GLY A 62 9.40 -16.23 -4.30
C GLY A 62 10.71 -16.99 -4.50
N THR A 63 11.54 -16.57 -5.46
CA THR A 63 12.86 -17.18 -5.69
C THR A 63 13.85 -16.80 -4.59
N LEU A 64 13.80 -15.55 -4.11
CA LEU A 64 14.66 -15.06 -3.03
C LEU A 64 14.42 -15.80 -1.70
N ILE A 65 13.14 -16.04 -1.36
CA ILE A 65 12.74 -16.83 -0.19
C ILE A 65 13.18 -18.29 -0.31
N SER A 66 13.12 -18.87 -1.52
CA SER A 66 13.56 -20.25 -1.74
C SER A 66 15.09 -20.44 -1.63
N VAL A 67 15.87 -19.41 -1.95
CA VAL A 67 17.34 -19.46 -1.84
C VAL A 67 17.82 -19.15 -0.42
N TYR A 68 17.11 -18.27 0.29
CA TYR A 68 17.46 -17.86 1.66
C TYR A 68 16.23 -17.99 2.59
N PRO A 69 15.96 -19.19 3.13
CA PRO A 69 14.79 -19.42 3.98
C PRO A 69 14.82 -18.61 5.29
N ASP A 70 16.01 -18.25 5.78
CA ASP A 70 16.19 -17.47 7.02
C ASP A 70 15.84 -15.98 6.87
N ILE A 71 15.68 -15.47 5.65
CA ILE A 71 15.30 -14.06 5.40
C ILE A 71 13.96 -13.72 6.07
N LEU A 72 13.01 -14.65 6.05
CA LEU A 72 11.73 -14.50 6.75
C LEU A 72 11.92 -14.40 8.26
N ASN A 73 12.88 -15.13 8.81
CA ASN A 73 13.18 -15.09 10.24
C ASN A 73 13.79 -13.74 10.61
N TYR A 74 14.78 -13.25 9.86
CA TYR A 74 15.35 -11.91 10.09
C TYR A 74 14.32 -10.79 9.92
N LEU A 75 13.46 -10.84 8.90
CA LEU A 75 12.37 -9.88 8.70
C LEU A 75 11.38 -9.86 9.87
N ARG A 76 11.08 -11.02 10.47
CA ARG A 76 10.22 -11.09 11.66
C ARG A 76 10.82 -10.36 12.86
N TRP A 77 12.14 -10.36 13.00
CA TRP A 77 12.84 -9.65 14.08
C TRP A 77 12.97 -8.15 13.83
N VAL A 78 13.03 -7.72 12.56
CA VAL A 78 13.12 -6.30 12.19
C VAL A 78 11.74 -5.62 12.11
N GLY A 79 10.68 -6.39 11.82
CA GLY A 79 9.31 -5.88 11.70
C GLY A 79 8.51 -5.85 13.01
N ILE A 80 9.12 -6.28 14.13
CA ILE A 80 8.57 -6.08 15.49
C ILE A 80 8.99 -4.71 16.04
#